data_AF-A0A6G7YNN0-F1
#
_entry.id   AF-A0A6G7YNN0-F1
#
_cell.length_a   1.000
_cell.length_b   1.000
_cell.length_c   1.000
_cell.angle_alpha   90.00
_cell.angle_beta   90.00
_cell.angle_gamma   90.00
#
_symmetry.space_group_name_H-M   'P 1'
#
loop_
_entity.id
_entity.type
_entity.pdbx_description
1 polymer ?
#
loop_
_entity_poly.entity_id
_entity_poly.type
_entity_poly.pdbx_seq_one_letter_code
_entity_poly.pdbx_strand_id
1 'polypeptide(L)'
;MADSRIALSIVLAGLGASAIHSGAATQTPRNMKFNADSILAAAYAQTGPGAAAVVTRDGRLIYVGGRGLADVRRQQPITPETVFELGSIAKQFTAAVVLQLVAEGKIGLDDPLSSVFPGWPQPGARASIRQLLNHTSGLPDYSKVPGFIGKNSGGGGPPTNCWRLAKACRPRPHPVKLGSITTAATPSLVPSSKS
;
A
#
# COMPACT_ATOMS: atom_id res chain seq x y z
N MET A 1 -55.65 -29.98 35.95
CA MET A 1 -55.14 -28.85 36.75
C MET A 1 -54.35 -27.99 35.77
N ALA A 2 -55.00 -27.11 35.00
CA ALA A 2 -55.39 -25.75 35.41
C ALA A 2 -54.17 -25.03 36.01
N ASP A 3 -53.56 -24.04 35.36
CA ASP A 3 -54.23 -22.78 35.09
C ASP A 3 -53.92 -22.10 33.75
N SER A 4 -55.01 -21.54 33.23
CA SER A 4 -55.16 -20.65 32.09
C SER A 4 -55.11 -19.21 32.58
N ARG A 5 -54.41 -18.31 31.87
CA ARG A 5 -54.84 -16.91 31.73
C ARG A 5 -54.44 -16.36 30.36
N ILE A 6 -55.44 -16.27 29.50
CA ILE A 6 -55.51 -15.45 28.29
C ILE A 6 -55.45 -13.97 28.72
N ALA A 7 -54.61 -13.17 28.05
CA ALA A 7 -54.79 -11.73 27.95
C ALA A 7 -54.40 -11.25 26.55
N LEU A 8 -55.40 -11.35 25.68
CA LEU A 8 -55.61 -10.49 24.52
C LEU A 8 -55.44 -9.01 24.91
N SER A 9 -54.60 -8.24 24.22
CA SER A 9 -54.94 -6.86 23.80
C SER A 9 -53.86 -6.12 23.01
N ILE A 10 -54.28 -5.71 21.82
CA ILE A 10 -54.08 -4.39 21.20
C ILE A 10 -52.74 -4.15 20.51
N VAL A 11 -52.79 -4.39 19.20
CA VAL A 11 -52.01 -3.74 18.15
C VAL A 11 -52.01 -2.22 18.39
N LEU A 12 -50.87 -1.66 18.75
CA LEU A 12 -50.59 -0.25 18.53
C LEU A 12 -49.80 -0.16 17.22
N ALA A 13 -50.51 0.19 16.15
CA ALA A 13 -49.92 0.63 14.89
C ALA A 13 -49.19 1.96 15.14
N GLY A 14 -47.98 1.89 15.65
CA GLY A 14 -47.06 3.01 15.61
C GLY A 14 -46.65 3.21 14.16
N LEU A 15 -47.13 4.30 13.55
CA LEU A 15 -46.49 4.91 12.39
C LEU A 15 -45.05 5.26 12.78
N GLY A 16 -44.16 4.28 12.70
CA GLY A 16 -42.74 4.52 12.55
C GLY A 16 -42.57 5.07 11.14
N ALA A 17 -42.66 6.39 10.99
CA ALA A 17 -42.05 7.04 9.85
C ALA A 17 -40.56 6.73 9.94
N SER A 18 -40.13 5.62 9.32
CA SER A 18 -38.74 5.43 8.95
C SER A 18 -38.41 6.63 8.08
N ALA A 19 -37.74 7.61 8.67
CA ALA A 19 -37.04 8.61 7.91
C ALA A 19 -36.05 7.83 7.05
N ILE A 20 -36.45 7.58 5.81
CA ILE A 20 -35.56 7.24 4.73
C ILE A 20 -34.55 8.37 4.78
N HIS A 21 -33.36 8.09 5.33
CA HIS A 21 -32.21 8.95 5.11
C HIS A 21 -31.96 8.84 3.62
N SER A 22 -32.64 9.69 2.85
CA SER A 22 -32.23 10.05 1.52
C SER A 22 -30.76 10.37 1.64
N GLY A 23 -29.92 9.53 1.02
CA GLY A 23 -28.52 9.85 0.82
C GLY A 23 -28.53 11.17 0.06
N ALA A 24 -28.41 12.27 0.81
CA ALA A 24 -28.33 13.59 0.25
C ALA A 24 -27.13 13.52 -0.69
N ALA A 25 -27.41 13.60 -1.99
CA ALA A 25 -26.38 13.77 -3.01
C ALA A 25 -25.46 14.86 -2.46
N THR A 26 -24.24 14.49 -2.09
CA THR A 26 -23.33 15.39 -1.40
C THR A 26 -23.02 16.48 -2.41
N GLN A 27 -23.73 17.60 -2.31
CA GLN A 27 -23.46 18.75 -3.14
C GLN A 27 -22.06 19.20 -2.74
N THR A 28 -21.10 18.98 -3.62
CA THR A 28 -19.78 19.56 -3.49
C THR A 28 -19.94 21.05 -3.19
N PRO A 29 -19.37 21.56 -2.08
CA PRO A 29 -19.34 23.00 -1.85
C PRO A 29 -18.85 23.70 -3.11
N ARG A 30 -19.61 24.66 -3.65
CA ARG A 30 -19.35 25.26 -4.98
C ARG A 30 -17.90 25.73 -5.15
N ASN A 31 -17.30 26.26 -4.09
CA ASN A 31 -15.91 26.66 -4.04
C ASN A 31 -14.94 25.47 -4.23
N MET A 32 -15.24 24.30 -3.66
CA MET A 32 -14.35 23.14 -3.76
C MET A 32 -14.31 22.56 -5.16
N LYS A 33 -15.48 22.39 -5.80
CA LYS A 33 -15.53 21.91 -7.20
C LYS A 33 -14.76 22.86 -8.11
N PHE A 34 -15.04 24.15 -7.99
CA PHE A 34 -14.38 25.18 -8.78
C PHE A 34 -12.86 25.15 -8.61
N ASN A 35 -12.36 25.05 -7.37
CA ASN A 35 -10.93 25.01 -7.09
C ASN A 35 -10.26 23.75 -7.64
N ALA A 36 -10.86 22.58 -7.44
CA ALA A 36 -10.32 21.31 -7.93
C ALA A 36 -10.30 21.26 -9.47
N ASP A 37 -11.39 21.68 -10.12
CA ASP A 37 -11.44 21.80 -11.58
C ASP A 37 -10.41 22.80 -12.10
N SER A 38 -10.21 23.93 -11.40
CA SER A 38 -9.20 24.94 -11.79
C SER A 38 -7.77 24.42 -11.69
N ILE A 39 -7.46 23.62 -10.66
CA ILE A 39 -6.14 22.99 -10.51
C ILE A 39 -5.90 21.97 -11.63
N LEU A 40 -6.88 21.10 -11.89
CA LEU A 40 -6.80 20.17 -13.02
C LEU A 40 -6.69 20.92 -14.35
N ALA A 41 -7.38 22.05 -14.46
CA ALA A 41 -7.34 22.87 -15.66
C ALA A 41 -6.00 23.58 -15.89
N ALA A 42 -5.30 23.95 -14.83
CA ALA A 42 -3.96 24.50 -14.93
C ALA A 42 -2.92 23.44 -15.32
N ALA A 43 -3.12 22.18 -14.92
CA ALA A 43 -2.13 21.11 -15.08
C ALA A 43 -2.29 20.24 -16.35
N TYR A 44 -3.51 20.00 -16.82
CA TYR A 44 -3.78 19.02 -17.89
C TYR A 44 -4.59 19.64 -19.03
N ALA A 45 -4.19 19.45 -20.28
CA ALA A 45 -5.00 19.89 -21.43
C ALA A 45 -6.26 19.02 -21.59
N GLN A 46 -7.34 19.59 -22.16
CA GLN A 46 -8.59 18.85 -22.36
C GLN A 46 -8.46 17.71 -23.39
N THR A 47 -7.60 17.90 -24.39
CA THR A 47 -7.41 16.98 -25.53
C THR A 47 -6.16 16.10 -25.40
N GLY A 48 -5.42 16.24 -24.29
CA GLY A 48 -4.22 15.45 -24.00
C GLY A 48 -4.47 14.36 -22.96
N PRO A 49 -3.43 13.58 -22.61
CA PRO A 49 -3.47 12.71 -21.43
C PRO A 49 -3.89 13.48 -20.20
N GLY A 50 -4.69 12.83 -19.36
CA GLY A 50 -5.35 13.49 -18.25
C GLY A 50 -5.01 12.93 -16.87
N ALA A 51 -5.69 13.49 -15.86
CA ALA A 51 -5.71 12.98 -14.50
C ALA A 51 -7.11 13.05 -13.89
N ALA A 52 -7.34 12.21 -12.88
CA ALA A 52 -8.51 12.25 -12.02
C ALA A 52 -8.11 12.68 -10.60
N ALA A 53 -9.04 13.29 -9.88
CA ALA A 53 -8.88 13.65 -8.49
C ALA A 53 -10.16 13.33 -7.70
N VAL A 54 -9.95 12.86 -6.47
CA VAL A 54 -10.99 12.60 -5.48
C VAL A 54 -10.62 13.34 -4.20
N VAL A 55 -11.57 14.05 -3.60
CA VAL A 55 -11.38 14.73 -2.33
C VAL A 55 -12.48 14.30 -1.37
N THR A 56 -12.07 13.86 -0.18
CA THR A 56 -12.96 13.48 0.91
C THR A 56 -12.68 14.33 2.14
N ARG A 57 -13.72 14.65 2.91
CA ARG A 57 -13.61 15.31 4.22
C ARG A 57 -14.59 14.66 5.18
N ASP A 58 -14.09 14.26 6.36
CA ASP A 58 -14.89 13.62 7.42
C ASP A 58 -15.67 12.40 6.91
N GLY A 59 -15.01 11.56 6.10
CA GLY A 59 -15.62 10.38 5.47
C GLY A 59 -16.60 10.66 4.34
N ARG A 60 -16.82 11.93 3.98
CA ARG A 60 -17.76 12.34 2.92
C ARG A 60 -17.01 12.69 1.65
N LEU A 61 -17.49 12.18 0.52
CA LEU A 61 -17.00 12.57 -0.80
C LEU A 61 -17.41 14.01 -1.10
N ILE A 62 -16.43 14.91 -1.19
CA ILE A 62 -16.69 16.32 -1.49
C ILE A 62 -16.31 16.68 -2.92
N TYR A 63 -15.46 15.92 -3.61
CA TYR A 63 -15.19 16.12 -5.05
C TYR A 63 -14.79 14.80 -5.70
N VAL A 64 -15.28 14.56 -6.90
CA VAL A 64 -14.80 13.54 -7.83
C VAL A 64 -14.83 14.14 -9.22
N GLY A 65 -13.73 14.04 -9.95
CA GLY A 65 -13.63 14.59 -11.29
C GLY A 65 -12.30 14.28 -11.94
N GLY A 66 -12.18 14.67 -13.19
CA GLY A 66 -10.95 14.51 -13.96
C GLY A 66 -10.93 15.42 -15.16
N ARG A 67 -9.74 15.61 -15.74
CA ARG A 67 -9.53 16.41 -16.94
C ARG A 67 -8.61 15.66 -17.89
N GLY A 68 -8.87 15.80 -19.19
CA GLY A 68 -8.11 15.16 -20.25
C GLY A 68 -8.71 13.81 -20.67
N LEU A 69 -7.90 13.03 -21.38
CA LEU A 69 -8.31 11.79 -22.01
C LEU A 69 -7.66 10.58 -21.32
N ALA A 70 -8.47 9.54 -21.11
CA ALA A 70 -8.01 8.21 -20.69
C ALA A 70 -7.36 7.46 -21.84
N ASP A 71 -7.87 7.66 -23.07
CA ASP A 71 -7.25 7.16 -24.30
C ASP A 71 -7.25 8.28 -25.34
N VAL A 72 -6.05 8.78 -25.67
CA VAL A 72 -5.86 9.87 -26.64
C VAL A 72 -6.23 9.43 -28.06
N ARG A 73 -5.97 8.18 -28.45
CA ARG A 73 -6.26 7.71 -29.81
C ARG A 73 -7.76 7.56 -30.02
N ARG A 74 -8.47 7.08 -28.99
CA ARG A 74 -9.93 6.90 -29.02
C ARG A 74 -10.71 8.16 -28.62
N GLN A 75 -9.99 9.24 -28.27
CA GLN A 75 -10.59 10.47 -27.73
C GLN A 75 -11.53 10.20 -26.55
N GLN A 76 -11.17 9.22 -25.70
CA GLN A 76 -12.00 8.81 -24.57
C GLN A 76 -11.72 9.73 -23.37
N PRO A 77 -12.69 10.49 -22.86
CA PRO A 77 -12.49 11.36 -21.71
C PRO A 77 -12.28 10.56 -20.42
N ILE A 78 -11.58 11.16 -19.47
CA ILE A 78 -11.57 10.66 -18.09
C ILE A 78 -12.94 10.87 -17.46
N THR A 79 -13.42 9.84 -16.79
CA THR A 79 -14.69 9.79 -16.05
C THR A 79 -14.44 9.26 -14.64
N PRO A 80 -15.36 9.45 -13.68
CA PRO A 80 -15.26 8.83 -12.35
C PRO A 80 -15.09 7.30 -12.39
N GLU A 81 -15.54 6.64 -13.46
CA GLU A 81 -15.46 5.20 -13.67
C GLU A 81 -14.17 4.76 -14.38
N THR A 82 -13.31 5.69 -14.78
CA THR A 82 -12.04 5.36 -15.45
C THR A 82 -11.11 4.60 -14.52
N VAL A 83 -10.63 3.44 -14.98
CA VAL A 83 -9.67 2.61 -14.24
C VAL A 83 -8.25 3.08 -14.55
N PHE A 84 -7.43 3.22 -13.50
CA PHE A 84 -6.03 3.59 -13.59
C PHE A 84 -5.13 2.47 -13.06
N GLU A 85 -3.94 2.34 -13.64
CA GLU A 85 -2.88 1.54 -13.05
C GLU A 85 -2.33 2.24 -11.81
N LEU A 86 -2.60 1.67 -10.62
CA LEU A 86 -2.24 2.28 -9.34
C LEU A 86 -0.73 2.32 -9.05
N GLY A 87 0.07 1.51 -9.76
CA GLY A 87 1.50 1.43 -9.56
C GLY A 87 1.87 1.21 -8.08
N SER A 88 2.72 2.08 -7.53
CA SER A 88 3.19 1.95 -6.14
C SER A 88 2.12 2.15 -5.07
N ILE A 89 0.95 2.71 -5.40
CA ILE A 89 -0.18 2.80 -4.45
C ILE A 89 -0.65 1.38 -4.05
N ALA A 90 -0.50 0.38 -4.93
CA ALA A 90 -0.85 -1.01 -4.65
C ALA A 90 -0.13 -1.59 -3.42
N LYS A 91 1.05 -1.07 -3.05
CA LYS A 91 1.83 -1.56 -1.89
C LYS A 91 1.09 -1.41 -0.56
N GLN A 92 0.24 -0.39 -0.42
CA GLN A 92 -0.55 -0.20 0.80
C GLN A 92 -1.56 -1.34 0.99
N PHE A 93 -2.16 -1.81 -0.10
CA PHE A 93 -3.08 -2.96 -0.07
C PHE A 93 -2.33 -4.25 0.24
N THR A 94 -1.17 -4.47 -0.39
CA THR A 94 -0.32 -5.62 -0.05
C THR A 94 0.10 -5.60 1.42
N ALA A 95 0.49 -4.44 1.96
CA ALA A 95 0.84 -4.29 3.36
C ALA A 95 -0.36 -4.60 4.28
N ALA A 96 -1.56 -4.14 3.94
CA ALA A 96 -2.78 -4.45 4.70
C ALA A 96 -3.04 -5.97 4.77
N VAL A 97 -2.92 -6.68 3.65
CA VAL A 97 -3.09 -8.15 3.62
C VAL A 97 -2.01 -8.85 4.45
N VAL A 98 -0.75 -8.41 4.36
CA VAL A 98 0.33 -8.97 5.19
C VAL A 98 0.06 -8.75 6.68
N LEU A 99 -0.41 -7.56 7.07
CA LEU A 99 -0.75 -7.26 8.46
C LEU A 99 -1.98 -8.05 8.96
N GLN A 100 -2.93 -8.38 8.09
CA GLN A 100 -4.01 -9.31 8.43
C GLN A 100 -3.47 -10.71 8.73
N LEU A 101 -2.53 -11.22 7.91
CA LEU A 101 -1.88 -12.52 8.17
C LEU A 101 -1.09 -12.52 9.48
N VAL A 102 -0.46 -11.39 9.84
CA VAL A 102 0.20 -11.20 11.14
C VAL A 102 -0.81 -11.23 12.28
N ALA A 103 -1.95 -10.52 12.14
CA ALA A 103 -3.01 -10.52 13.15
C ALA A 103 -3.62 -11.91 13.36
N GLU A 104 -3.69 -12.73 12.30
CA GLU A 104 -4.12 -14.13 12.35
C GLU A 104 -3.05 -15.09 12.90
N GLY A 105 -1.84 -14.61 13.22
CA GLY A 105 -0.74 -15.43 13.72
C GLY A 105 -0.13 -16.38 12.68
N LYS A 106 -0.41 -16.17 11.39
CA LYS A 106 0.11 -17.02 10.30
C LYS A 106 1.56 -16.74 9.95
N ILE A 107 2.01 -15.50 10.17
CA ILE A 107 3.39 -15.04 10.00
C ILE A 107 3.71 -13.99 11.07
N GLY A 108 4.98 -13.88 11.47
CA GLY A 108 5.48 -12.82 12.33
C GLY A 108 6.07 -11.65 11.53
N LEU A 109 6.03 -10.43 12.09
CA LEU A 109 6.72 -9.27 11.49
C LEU A 109 8.24 -9.44 11.50
N ASP A 110 8.77 -10.13 12.50
CA ASP A 110 10.19 -10.35 12.67
C ASP A 110 10.65 -11.70 12.11
N ASP A 111 9.74 -12.45 11.48
CA ASP A 111 10.06 -13.68 10.78
C ASP A 111 10.98 -13.38 9.59
N PRO A 112 12.06 -14.15 9.41
CA PRO A 112 12.93 -14.01 8.25
C PRO A 112 12.22 -14.51 6.99
N LEU A 113 12.53 -13.93 5.83
CA LEU A 113 11.98 -14.34 4.54
C LEU A 113 12.09 -15.84 4.26
N SER A 114 13.18 -16.48 4.73
CA SER A 114 13.40 -17.92 4.59
C SER A 114 12.40 -18.80 5.35
N SER A 115 11.73 -18.31 6.40
CA SER A 115 10.68 -19.08 7.07
C SER A 115 9.39 -19.12 6.26
N VAL A 116 9.04 -18.01 5.59
CA VAL A 116 7.84 -17.88 4.75
C VAL A 116 8.06 -18.45 3.35
N PHE A 117 9.26 -18.28 2.80
CA PHE A 117 9.64 -18.75 1.47
C PHE A 117 10.89 -19.65 1.54
N PRO A 118 10.70 -20.96 1.78
CA PRO A 118 11.81 -21.91 1.78
C PRO A 118 12.60 -21.83 0.48
N GLY A 119 13.93 -21.71 0.59
CA GLY A 119 14.84 -21.60 -0.56
C GLY A 119 15.07 -20.18 -1.08
N TRP A 120 14.63 -19.14 -0.36
CA TRP A 120 14.98 -17.76 -0.70
C TRP A 120 16.51 -17.55 -0.72
N PRO A 121 17.09 -16.89 -1.74
CA PRO A 121 18.54 -16.73 -1.86
C PRO A 121 19.13 -15.77 -0.82
N GLN A 122 20.34 -16.08 -0.35
CA GLN A 122 21.13 -15.16 0.47
C GLN A 122 21.68 -13.99 -0.37
N PRO A 123 21.86 -12.80 0.22
CA PRO A 123 21.69 -12.46 1.65
C PRO A 123 20.24 -12.13 2.04
N GLY A 124 19.34 -12.01 1.06
CA GLY A 124 17.96 -11.55 1.28
C GLY A 124 17.12 -12.46 2.19
N ALA A 125 17.52 -13.72 2.35
CA ALA A 125 16.77 -14.72 3.12
C ALA A 125 16.67 -14.42 4.62
N ARG A 126 17.54 -13.54 5.13
CA ARG A 126 17.54 -13.07 6.53
C ARG A 126 16.72 -11.81 6.76
N ALA A 127 16.27 -11.13 5.71
CA ALA A 127 15.46 -9.93 5.88
C ALA A 127 14.09 -10.29 6.47
N SER A 128 13.62 -9.50 7.42
CA SER A 128 12.31 -9.75 8.05
C SER A 128 11.15 -9.21 7.23
N ILE A 129 9.94 -9.70 7.51
CA ILE A 129 8.70 -9.16 6.90
C ILE A 129 8.57 -7.65 7.18
N ARG A 130 8.88 -7.20 8.39
CA ARG A 130 8.91 -5.78 8.78
C ARG A 130 9.84 -4.96 7.88
N GLN A 131 11.02 -5.50 7.60
CA GLN A 131 12.01 -4.85 6.75
C GLN A 131 11.56 -4.73 5.28
N LEU A 132 10.70 -5.64 4.80
CA LEU A 132 10.09 -5.51 3.48
C LEU A 132 9.03 -4.42 3.45
N LEU A 133 8.15 -4.41 4.47
CA LEU A 133 7.03 -3.45 4.55
C LEU A 133 7.51 -2.00 4.72
N ASN A 134 8.68 -1.79 5.33
CA ASN A 134 9.25 -0.44 5.55
C ASN A 134 10.46 -0.12 4.65
N HIS A 135 10.75 -0.94 3.64
CA HIS A 135 11.85 -0.75 2.70
C HIS A 135 13.26 -0.69 3.32
N THR A 136 13.52 -1.46 4.38
CA THR A 136 14.86 -1.54 5.04
C THR A 136 15.53 -2.92 4.93
N SER A 137 15.04 -3.79 4.06
CA SER A 137 15.56 -5.16 3.86
C SER A 137 16.93 -5.25 3.20
N GLY A 138 17.40 -4.16 2.57
CA GLY A 138 18.65 -4.17 1.79
C GLY A 138 18.56 -4.98 0.49
N LEU A 139 17.36 -5.41 0.07
CA LEU A 139 17.18 -6.11 -1.20
C LEU A 139 17.44 -5.16 -2.39
N PRO A 140 18.11 -5.64 -3.45
CA PRO A 140 18.30 -4.85 -4.66
C PRO A 140 16.98 -4.43 -5.30
N ASP A 141 16.94 -3.19 -5.78
CA ASP A 141 15.81 -2.67 -6.53
C ASP A 141 15.75 -3.30 -7.93
N TYR A 142 14.67 -4.05 -8.19
CA TYR A 142 14.48 -4.75 -9.47
C TYR A 142 14.38 -3.77 -10.65
N SER A 143 13.92 -2.54 -10.43
CA SER A 143 13.79 -1.53 -11.49
C SER A 143 15.15 -1.07 -12.04
N LYS A 144 16.22 -1.30 -11.26
CA LYS A 144 17.61 -1.00 -11.64
C LYS A 144 18.30 -2.16 -12.34
N VAL A 145 17.60 -3.29 -12.52
CA VAL A 145 18.13 -4.41 -13.30
C VAL A 145 18.14 -4.01 -14.78
N PRO A 146 19.30 -4.09 -15.47
CA PRO A 146 19.38 -3.77 -16.90
C PRO A 146 18.36 -4.56 -17.71
N GLY A 147 17.62 -3.87 -18.57
CA GLY A 147 16.57 -4.48 -19.41
C GLY A 147 15.23 -4.71 -18.72
N PHE A 148 15.08 -4.39 -17.43
CA PHE A 148 13.79 -4.48 -16.74
C PHE A 148 12.87 -3.29 -17.08
N ILE A 149 13.40 -2.06 -17.03
CA ILE A 149 12.69 -0.85 -17.48
C ILE A 149 13.36 -0.34 -18.77
N GLY A 150 12.75 -0.58 -19.93
CA GLY A 150 13.28 -0.10 -21.21
C GLY A 150 12.37 -0.37 -22.41
N LYS A 151 12.49 0.44 -23.48
CA LYS A 151 11.64 0.45 -24.69
C LYS A 151 11.63 -0.84 -25.54
N ASN A 152 12.30 -1.90 -25.09
CA ASN A 152 12.30 -3.23 -25.72
C ASN A 152 11.46 -4.27 -24.96
N SER A 153 10.62 -3.85 -24.00
CA SER A 153 9.56 -4.69 -23.41
C SER A 153 8.43 -4.96 -24.41
N GLY A 154 8.76 -5.37 -25.64
CA GLY A 154 7.79 -5.87 -26.60
C GLY A 154 7.17 -7.14 -26.04
N GLY A 155 5.93 -7.03 -25.53
CA GLY A 155 5.01 -8.14 -25.27
C GLY A 155 5.38 -9.16 -24.19
N GLY A 156 6.61 -9.16 -23.66
CA GLY A 156 7.00 -10.00 -22.53
C GLY A 156 6.96 -9.19 -21.25
N GLY A 157 5.88 -9.33 -20.47
CA GLY A 157 5.89 -8.88 -19.07
C GLY A 157 7.10 -9.44 -18.32
N PRO A 158 7.46 -8.87 -17.16
CA PRO A 158 8.55 -9.43 -16.35
C PRO A 158 8.29 -10.93 -16.15
N PRO A 159 9.33 -11.78 -16.18
CA PRO A 159 9.16 -13.22 -16.01
C PRO A 159 8.25 -13.45 -14.80
N THR A 160 7.26 -14.34 -14.94
CA THR A 160 6.14 -14.63 -14.00
C THR A 160 6.59 -15.11 -12.60
N ASN A 161 7.86 -14.93 -12.29
CA ASN A 161 8.59 -15.32 -11.12
C ASN A 161 9.70 -14.29 -10.88
N CYS A 162 9.35 -13.14 -10.28
CA CYS A 162 10.31 -12.10 -9.87
C CYS A 162 11.42 -12.65 -8.94
N TRP A 163 11.20 -13.78 -8.25
CA TRP A 163 12.23 -14.47 -7.48
C TRP A 163 13.29 -15.18 -8.33
N ARG A 164 13.01 -15.49 -9.60
CA ARG A 164 14.00 -16.00 -10.57
C ARG A 164 14.98 -14.90 -10.98
N LEU A 165 14.53 -13.64 -11.04
CA LEU A 165 15.41 -12.47 -11.18
C LEU A 165 16.24 -12.23 -9.91
N ALA A 166 15.72 -12.53 -8.72
CA ALA A 166 16.51 -12.48 -7.49
C ALA A 166 17.71 -13.45 -7.49
N LYS A 167 17.65 -14.59 -8.22
CA LYS A 167 18.84 -15.44 -8.46
C LYS A 167 19.88 -14.78 -9.37
N ALA A 168 19.45 -13.93 -10.29
CA ALA A 168 20.33 -13.18 -11.18
C ALA A 168 20.99 -12.00 -10.44
N CYS A 169 20.30 -11.41 -9.45
CA CYS A 169 20.87 -10.46 -8.51
C CYS A 169 21.78 -11.16 -7.48
N ARG A 170 22.90 -11.72 -7.93
CA ARG A 170 23.99 -12.07 -7.01
C ARG A 170 24.53 -10.78 -6.41
N PRO A 171 24.70 -10.67 -5.07
CA PRO A 171 25.42 -9.54 -4.50
C PRO A 171 26.80 -9.47 -5.13
N ARG A 172 27.13 -8.35 -5.78
CA ARG A 172 28.51 -8.09 -6.18
C ARG A 172 29.32 -7.91 -4.90
N PRO A 173 30.47 -8.58 -4.73
CA PRO A 173 31.36 -8.29 -3.61
C PRO A 173 31.90 -6.88 -3.80
N HIS A 174 31.32 -5.91 -3.08
CA HIS A 174 31.93 -4.62 -2.89
C HIS A 174 32.84 -4.73 -1.65
N PRO A 175 34.15 -4.44 -1.75
CA PRO A 175 35.00 -4.39 -0.58
C PRO A 175 34.61 -3.16 0.24
N VAL A 176 33.83 -3.39 1.31
CA VAL A 176 33.73 -2.41 2.40
C VAL A 176 35.07 -2.44 3.12
N LYS A 177 35.93 -1.45 2.90
CA LYS A 177 37.07 -1.20 3.77
C LYS A 177 36.51 -0.83 5.14
N LEU A 178 36.50 -1.78 6.08
CA LEU A 178 36.41 -1.44 7.50
C LEU A 178 37.68 -0.64 7.82
N GLY A 179 37.49 0.64 8.18
CA GLY A 179 38.55 1.45 8.78
C GLY A 179 39.05 0.76 10.05
N SER A 180 40.36 0.71 10.20
CA SER A 180 41.07 0.16 11.34
C SER A 180 40.53 0.72 12.66
N ILE A 181 40.03 -0.18 13.50
CA ILE A 181 39.76 0.10 14.91
C ILE A 181 41.13 0.20 15.59
N THR A 182 41.54 1.41 15.95
CA THR A 182 42.70 1.61 16.82
C THR A 182 42.34 1.12 18.21
N THR A 183 43.00 0.05 18.63
CA THR A 183 43.01 -0.45 20.01
C THR A 183 43.54 0.63 20.94
N ALA A 184 42.66 1.22 21.77
CA ALA A 184 43.05 2.02 22.92
C ALA A 184 42.79 1.19 24.20
N ALA A 185 43.82 1.16 25.04
CA ALA A 185 44.01 0.26 26.16
C ALA A 185 42.90 0.28 27.23
N THR A 186 42.62 -0.91 27.76
CA THR A 186 41.87 -1.17 29.00
C THR A 186 42.75 -0.86 30.22
N PRO A 187 42.30 -0.07 31.20
CA PRO A 187 42.83 -0.14 32.56
C PRO A 187 42.04 -1.19 33.34
N SER A 188 42.73 -2.27 33.72
CA SER A 188 42.23 -3.34 34.58
C SER A 188 42.15 -2.88 36.04
N LEU A 189 40.97 -3.02 36.65
CA LEU A 189 40.74 -2.93 38.09
C LEU A 189 40.94 -4.32 38.73
N VAL A 190 41.86 -4.45 39.69
CA VAL A 190 41.78 -5.48 40.74
C VAL A 190 42.33 -4.91 42.06
N PRO A 191 41.59 -5.00 43.18
CA PRO A 191 42.11 -4.78 44.52
C PRO A 191 42.62 -6.10 45.11
N SER A 192 43.77 -6.09 45.81
CA SER A 192 44.25 -7.23 46.60
C SER A 192 44.49 -6.82 48.05
N SER A 193 43.89 -7.61 48.94
CA SER A 193 44.00 -7.55 50.39
C SER A 193 45.28 -8.24 50.91
N LYS A 194 45.84 -7.66 51.99
CA LYS A 194 46.61 -8.28 53.10
C LYS A 194 47.86 -9.12 52.79
N SER A 195 49.01 -8.58 53.23
CA SER A 195 49.75 -9.04 54.43
C SER A 195 50.51 -7.87 55.03
#